data_AF-A0A150TPJ5-F1
#
_entry.id   AF-A0A150TPJ5-F1
#
_cell.length_a   1.000
_cell.length_b   1.000
_cell.length_c   1.000
_cell.angle_alpha   90.00
_cell.angle_beta   90.00
_cell.angle_gamma   90.00
#
_symmetry.space_group_name_H-M   'P 1'
#
loop_
_entity.id
_entity.type
_entity.pdbx_description
1 polymer ?
#
loop_
_entity_poly.entity_id
_entity_poly.type
_entity_poly.pdbx_seq_one_letter_code
_entity_poly.pdbx_strand_id
1 'polypeptide(L)'
;MFHQDSPNVAETVQDGDHFGYALASGDFDGDGKADLAIGVPHEDFAGHGGGGVVHVFRGTASGLSAAGDPLLSQDTPNVGSSVADGDHFGWALASGDFDGDGKADLAVGAPHEDIDGHDDAGITHLFRGTATGLSTLGDPAYTQDSPGVEGSLEDDDRSGYALAAGDFDGDGKADLAIGAPGEDISRGGDDNDGHVNVLYGSSAGVVADRDQVWHQAW
;
A
#
# COMPACT_ATOMS: atom_id res chain seq x y z
N MET A 1 0.42 8.89 -23.55
CA MET A 1 -0.82 8.40 -22.92
C MET A 1 -0.52 6.99 -22.49
N PHE A 2 -0.67 6.66 -21.21
CA PHE A 2 -0.53 5.29 -20.71
C PHE A 2 -1.92 4.75 -20.35
N HIS A 3 -2.17 3.51 -20.73
CA HIS A 3 -3.31 2.64 -20.42
C HIS A 3 -2.79 1.20 -20.50
N GLN A 4 -3.49 0.19 -19.99
CA GLN A 4 -2.98 -1.20 -19.99
C GLN A 4 -2.57 -1.72 -21.38
N ASP A 5 -3.25 -1.34 -22.47
CA ASP A 5 -2.82 -1.68 -23.85
C ASP A 5 -1.57 -0.93 -24.37
N SER A 6 -0.89 -0.13 -23.53
CA SER A 6 0.29 0.63 -23.94
C SER A 6 1.52 -0.27 -24.05
N PRO A 7 2.42 -0.03 -25.02
CA PRO A 7 3.63 -0.84 -25.14
C PRO A 7 4.44 -0.90 -23.84
N ASN A 8 4.72 -2.12 -23.38
CA ASN A 8 5.46 -2.45 -22.15
C ASN A 8 4.72 -2.16 -20.84
N VAL A 9 3.42 -1.88 -20.87
CA VAL A 9 2.57 -2.06 -19.69
C VAL A 9 2.21 -3.54 -19.63
N ALA A 10 2.44 -4.17 -18.47
CA ALA A 10 2.17 -5.59 -18.27
C ALA A 10 0.66 -5.89 -18.27
N GLU A 11 0.33 -7.16 -18.46
CA GLU A 11 -1.04 -7.69 -18.62
C GLU A 11 -1.80 -7.16 -19.85
N THR A 12 -3.01 -7.68 -20.06
CA THR A 12 -3.89 -7.33 -21.19
C THR A 12 -5.13 -6.64 -20.67
N VAL A 13 -5.63 -5.61 -21.35
CA VAL A 13 -6.87 -4.91 -20.94
C VAL A 13 -8.02 -5.89 -20.72
N GLN A 14 -8.64 -5.82 -19.54
CA GLN A 14 -9.90 -6.47 -19.22
C GLN A 14 -10.97 -5.41 -18.86
N ASP A 15 -12.24 -5.75 -19.05
CA ASP A 15 -13.36 -4.85 -18.74
C ASP A 15 -13.47 -4.73 -17.21
N GLY A 16 -13.12 -3.56 -16.65
CA GLY A 16 -13.37 -3.25 -15.24
C GLY A 16 -12.14 -3.04 -14.37
N ASP A 17 -10.92 -3.20 -14.89
CA ASP A 17 -9.67 -3.19 -14.11
C ASP A 17 -9.37 -1.85 -13.42
N HIS A 18 -9.96 -0.76 -13.94
CA HIS A 18 -9.81 0.60 -13.41
C HIS A 18 -8.34 1.07 -13.29
N PHE A 19 -7.51 0.81 -14.30
CA PHE A 19 -6.13 1.32 -14.35
C PHE A 19 -6.02 2.81 -14.01
N GLY A 20 -5.20 3.15 -13.02
CA GLY A 20 -5.09 4.51 -12.49
C GLY A 20 -6.11 4.86 -11.42
N TYR A 21 -6.69 3.85 -10.77
CA TYR A 21 -7.59 4.02 -9.63
C TYR A 21 -6.92 4.82 -8.49
N ALA A 22 -5.68 4.46 -8.17
CA ALA A 22 -4.81 5.15 -7.23
C ALA A 22 -3.48 5.50 -7.89
N LEU A 23 -2.86 6.62 -7.47
CA LEU A 23 -1.57 7.08 -7.97
C LEU A 23 -0.70 7.54 -6.81
N ALA A 24 0.58 7.18 -6.83
CA ALA A 24 1.60 7.74 -5.97
C ALA A 24 2.87 8.02 -6.77
N SER A 25 3.58 9.10 -6.45
CA SER A 25 4.84 9.44 -7.10
C SER A 25 5.98 9.51 -6.09
N GLY A 26 7.15 9.02 -6.44
CA GLY A 26 8.34 9.04 -5.59
C GLY A 26 9.59 8.76 -6.43
N ASP A 27 10.75 9.20 -5.98
CA ASP A 27 12.03 8.78 -6.58
C ASP A 27 12.41 7.44 -5.94
N PHE A 28 11.83 6.34 -6.46
CA PHE A 28 11.96 5.01 -5.86
C PHE A 28 13.33 4.39 -6.16
N ASP A 29 14.05 4.90 -7.16
CA ASP A 29 15.39 4.43 -7.52
C ASP A 29 16.55 5.37 -7.16
N GLY A 30 16.24 6.59 -6.71
CA GLY A 30 17.21 7.56 -6.22
C GLY A 30 17.99 8.25 -7.34
N ASP A 31 17.47 8.24 -8.57
CA ASP A 31 18.13 8.83 -9.74
C ASP A 31 17.85 10.34 -9.91
N GLY A 32 17.05 10.91 -9.00
CA GLY A 32 16.64 12.30 -8.97
C GLY A 32 15.41 12.62 -9.83
N LYS A 33 14.71 11.62 -10.38
CA LYS A 33 13.45 11.80 -11.12
C LYS A 33 12.33 11.05 -10.41
N ALA A 34 11.16 11.66 -10.38
CA ALA A 34 9.98 10.99 -9.83
C ALA A 34 9.53 9.87 -10.77
N ASP A 35 9.35 8.70 -10.18
CA ASP A 35 8.63 7.54 -10.71
C ASP A 35 7.14 7.66 -10.39
N LEU A 36 6.34 6.77 -10.98
CA LEU A 36 4.89 6.72 -10.78
C LEU A 36 4.41 5.30 -10.48
N ALA A 37 3.85 5.09 -9.29
CA ALA A 37 3.07 3.90 -8.96
C ALA A 37 1.60 4.10 -9.34
N ILE A 38 0.98 3.06 -9.91
CA ILE A 38 -0.38 3.07 -10.47
C ILE A 38 -1.11 1.83 -9.97
N GLY A 39 -2.14 2.03 -9.15
CA GLY A 39 -3.00 0.97 -8.63
C GLY A 39 -4.06 0.55 -9.65
N VAL A 40 -4.29 -0.76 -9.72
CA VAL A 40 -5.28 -1.42 -10.56
C VAL A 40 -6.00 -2.47 -9.71
N PRO A 41 -6.76 -2.06 -8.68
CA PRO A 41 -7.28 -2.98 -7.67
C PRO A 41 -8.23 -4.03 -8.23
N HIS A 42 -8.92 -3.73 -9.34
CA HIS A 42 -9.88 -4.67 -9.92
C HIS A 42 -9.29 -5.55 -11.02
N GLU A 43 -7.97 -5.55 -11.20
CA GLU A 43 -7.29 -6.47 -12.11
C GLU A 43 -7.55 -7.92 -11.68
N ASP A 44 -7.95 -8.75 -12.63
CA ASP A 44 -7.97 -10.20 -12.45
C ASP A 44 -6.54 -10.75 -12.55
N PHE A 45 -5.90 -11.05 -11.43
CA PHE A 45 -4.49 -11.46 -11.39
C PHE A 45 -4.32 -12.90 -10.94
N ALA A 46 -3.41 -13.66 -11.58
CA ALA A 46 -3.10 -15.06 -11.25
C ALA A 46 -4.31 -16.02 -11.19
N GLY A 47 -5.42 -15.68 -11.87
CA GLY A 47 -6.66 -16.46 -11.85
C GLY A 47 -7.65 -16.05 -10.76
N HIS A 48 -7.36 -14.97 -10.03
CA HIS A 48 -8.19 -14.40 -8.99
C HIS A 48 -8.85 -13.11 -9.44
N GLY A 49 -10.17 -13.04 -9.32
CA GLY A 49 -10.96 -11.91 -9.77
C GLY A 49 -10.80 -10.71 -8.84
N GLY A 50 -10.38 -9.56 -9.36
CA GLY A 50 -10.11 -8.37 -8.51
C GLY A 50 -9.02 -8.58 -7.45
N GLY A 51 -8.05 -9.47 -7.71
CA GLY A 51 -6.88 -9.65 -6.83
C GLY A 51 -5.97 -8.41 -6.83
N GLY A 52 -5.98 -7.64 -7.91
CA GLY A 52 -5.35 -6.33 -7.98
C GLY A 52 -3.83 -6.36 -8.18
N VAL A 53 -3.32 -5.29 -8.80
CA VAL A 53 -1.88 -5.10 -9.06
C VAL A 53 -1.49 -3.62 -8.93
N VAL A 54 -0.19 -3.38 -8.82
CA VAL A 54 0.41 -2.05 -8.93
C VAL A 54 1.49 -2.05 -10.00
N HIS A 55 1.34 -1.18 -11.00
CA HIS A 55 2.43 -0.88 -11.93
C HIS A 55 3.32 0.21 -11.34
N VAL A 56 4.62 0.10 -11.56
CA VAL A 56 5.59 1.17 -11.27
C VAL A 56 6.18 1.61 -12.59
N PHE A 57 6.19 2.91 -12.90
CA PHE A 57 6.79 3.45 -14.13
C PHE A 57 7.96 4.36 -13.75
N ARG A 58 9.15 4.04 -14.27
CA ARG A 58 10.36 4.82 -13.99
C ARG A 58 10.33 6.19 -14.64
N GLY A 59 10.71 7.22 -13.90
CA GLY A 59 11.01 8.55 -14.39
C GLY A 59 12.31 8.58 -15.19
N THR A 60 12.27 9.05 -16.43
CA THR A 60 13.47 9.21 -17.27
C THR A 60 13.62 10.65 -17.74
N ALA A 61 14.76 10.98 -18.34
CA ALA A 61 14.96 12.27 -19.00
C ALA A 61 13.96 12.55 -20.14
N SER A 62 13.30 11.51 -20.67
CA SER A 62 12.27 11.59 -21.70
C SER A 62 10.84 11.48 -21.17
N GLY A 63 10.66 11.50 -19.84
CA GLY A 63 9.38 11.25 -19.17
C GLY A 63 9.27 9.82 -18.61
N LEU A 64 8.07 9.42 -18.24
CA LEU A 64 7.81 8.08 -17.69
C LEU A 64 8.09 6.98 -18.73
N SER A 65 8.68 5.89 -18.26
CA SER A 65 8.91 4.64 -18.97
C SER A 65 8.15 3.54 -18.24
N ALA A 66 7.55 2.60 -18.97
CA ALA A 66 7.03 1.35 -18.40
C ALA A 66 7.99 0.16 -18.64
N ALA A 67 9.10 0.40 -19.36
CA ALA A 67 9.97 -0.65 -19.83
C ALA A 67 10.83 -1.25 -18.70
N GLY A 68 10.57 -2.52 -18.39
CA GLY A 68 11.38 -3.29 -17.43
C GLY A 68 11.09 -2.96 -15.97
N ASP A 69 9.97 -2.29 -15.70
CA ASP A 69 9.57 -1.94 -14.34
C ASP A 69 8.69 -3.04 -13.71
N PRO A 70 8.69 -3.18 -12.38
CA PRO A 70 7.98 -4.27 -11.70
C PRO A 70 6.46 -4.08 -11.74
N LEU A 71 5.76 -5.21 -11.91
CA LEU A 71 4.36 -5.37 -11.55
C LEU A 71 4.32 -5.97 -10.15
N LEU A 72 3.76 -5.24 -9.19
CA LEU A 72 3.61 -5.69 -7.81
C LEU A 72 2.21 -6.27 -7.60
N SER A 73 2.15 -7.33 -6.82
CA SER A 73 0.94 -7.98 -6.33
C SER A 73 1.27 -8.74 -5.04
N GLN A 74 0.25 -9.24 -4.35
CA GLN A 74 0.43 -10.06 -3.15
C GLN A 74 1.17 -11.37 -3.42
N ASP A 75 1.08 -11.90 -4.65
CA ASP A 75 1.84 -13.08 -5.12
C ASP A 75 3.30 -12.76 -5.51
N THR A 76 3.71 -11.50 -5.46
CA THR A 76 5.09 -11.13 -5.73
C THR A 76 6.01 -11.75 -4.67
N PRO A 77 7.15 -12.36 -5.05
CA PRO A 77 8.02 -13.03 -4.09
C PRO A 77 8.41 -12.13 -2.91
N ASN A 78 8.24 -12.67 -1.70
CA ASN A 78 8.59 -12.05 -0.41
C ASN A 78 7.65 -10.94 0.10
N VAL A 79 6.49 -10.70 -0.54
CA VAL A 79 5.50 -9.69 -0.08
C VAL A 79 4.71 -10.11 1.16
N GLY A 80 4.69 -11.42 1.49
CA GLY A 80 4.25 -11.91 2.79
C GLY A 80 2.74 -12.20 2.91
N SER A 81 1.98 -12.07 1.83
CA SER A 81 0.59 -12.55 1.71
C SER A 81 0.43 -13.36 0.41
N SER A 82 -0.78 -13.70 0.01
CA SER A 82 -1.08 -14.38 -1.25
C SER A 82 -2.35 -13.80 -1.84
N VAL A 83 -2.40 -13.68 -3.16
CA VAL A 83 -3.58 -13.11 -3.82
C VAL A 83 -4.79 -14.04 -3.69
N ALA A 84 -5.96 -13.46 -3.49
CA ALA A 84 -7.27 -14.07 -3.47
C ALA A 84 -8.29 -13.20 -4.22
N ASP A 85 -9.50 -13.73 -4.38
CA ASP A 85 -10.57 -13.03 -5.08
C ASP A 85 -11.05 -11.85 -4.24
N GLY A 86 -10.92 -10.63 -4.76
CA GLY A 86 -11.49 -9.43 -4.15
C GLY A 86 -10.59 -8.68 -3.17
N ASP A 87 -9.34 -9.10 -2.93
CA ASP A 87 -8.42 -8.40 -2.00
C ASP A 87 -8.14 -6.95 -2.40
N HIS A 88 -8.27 -6.67 -3.71
CA HIS A 88 -8.12 -5.34 -4.30
C HIS A 88 -6.76 -4.69 -4.01
N PHE A 89 -5.66 -5.44 -4.12
CA PHE A 89 -4.31 -4.89 -3.95
C PHE A 89 -4.05 -3.70 -4.88
N GLY A 90 -3.54 -2.60 -4.33
CA GLY A 90 -3.38 -1.34 -5.06
C GLY A 90 -4.57 -0.39 -4.95
N TRP A 91 -5.52 -0.66 -4.04
CA TRP A 91 -6.67 0.20 -3.77
C TRP A 91 -6.27 1.61 -3.33
N ALA A 92 -5.30 1.70 -2.40
CA ALA A 92 -4.73 2.95 -1.92
C ALA A 92 -3.20 2.90 -2.03
N LEU A 93 -2.60 4.04 -2.38
CA LEU A 93 -1.15 4.20 -2.50
C LEU A 93 -0.70 5.46 -1.75
N ALA A 94 0.43 5.36 -1.06
CA ALA A 94 1.16 6.50 -0.51
C ALA A 94 2.66 6.29 -0.65
N SER A 95 3.42 7.37 -0.81
CA SER A 95 4.88 7.32 -0.94
C SER A 95 5.56 8.32 -0.01
N GLY A 96 6.71 7.94 0.52
CA GLY A 96 7.52 8.74 1.45
C GLY A 96 8.86 8.07 1.71
N ASP A 97 9.87 8.83 2.11
CA ASP A 97 11.16 8.28 2.56
C ASP A 97 11.01 7.87 4.04
N PHE A 98 10.48 6.68 4.31
CA PHE A 98 10.15 6.26 5.68
C PHE A 98 11.40 5.81 6.44
N ASP A 99 12.46 5.41 5.73
CA ASP A 99 13.73 5.00 6.34
C ASP A 99 14.84 6.05 6.36
N GLY A 100 14.64 7.18 5.68
CA GLY A 100 15.54 8.32 5.66
C GLY A 100 16.79 8.08 4.81
N ASP A 101 16.75 7.13 3.87
CA ASP A 101 17.88 6.78 3.01
C ASP A 101 17.99 7.65 1.75
N GLY A 102 17.04 8.57 1.55
CA GLY A 102 16.96 9.49 0.43
C GLY A 102 16.29 8.93 -0.83
N LYS A 103 15.71 7.72 -0.76
CA LYS A 103 14.80 7.18 -1.78
C LYS A 103 13.39 7.14 -1.22
N ALA A 104 12.41 7.37 -2.08
CA ALA A 104 11.03 7.17 -1.68
C ALA A 104 10.74 5.67 -1.55
N ASP A 105 9.90 5.32 -0.61
CA ASP A 105 9.28 4.02 -0.45
C ASP A 105 7.80 4.09 -0.90
N LEU A 106 7.16 2.95 -1.07
CA LEU A 106 5.76 2.83 -1.44
C LEU A 106 4.98 2.01 -0.40
N ALA A 107 3.88 2.56 0.09
CA ALA A 107 2.85 1.83 0.84
C ALA A 107 1.67 1.50 -0.09
N VAL A 108 1.16 0.27 0.01
CA VAL A 108 0.07 -0.26 -0.82
C VAL A 108 -0.99 -0.93 0.05
N GLY A 109 -2.23 -0.48 -0.04
CA GLY A 109 -3.37 -1.08 0.64
C GLY A 109 -4.04 -2.19 -0.18
N ALA A 110 -4.44 -3.26 0.52
CA ALA A 110 -5.38 -4.29 0.09
C ALA A 110 -6.47 -4.41 1.18
N PRO A 111 -7.44 -3.48 1.21
CA PRO A 111 -8.38 -3.36 2.31
C PRO A 111 -9.39 -4.50 2.41
N HIS A 112 -9.46 -5.37 1.41
CA HIS A 112 -10.40 -6.49 1.35
C HIS A 112 -9.71 -7.84 1.56
N GLU A 113 -8.45 -7.83 2.01
CA GLU A 113 -7.73 -9.05 2.37
C GLU A 113 -8.37 -9.69 3.61
N ASP A 114 -8.68 -10.99 3.50
CA ASP A 114 -9.10 -11.81 4.63
C ASP A 114 -7.87 -12.23 5.47
N ILE A 115 -7.83 -11.88 6.76
CA ILE A 115 -6.70 -12.20 7.65
C ILE A 115 -7.16 -13.08 8.81
N ASP A 116 -6.48 -14.22 9.00
CA ASP A 116 -6.67 -15.13 10.14
C ASP A 116 -8.14 -15.54 10.42
N GLY A 117 -8.97 -15.54 9.39
CA GLY A 117 -10.39 -15.90 9.45
C GLY A 117 -11.35 -14.73 9.68
N HIS A 118 -10.85 -13.50 9.59
CA HIS A 118 -11.63 -12.27 9.56
C HIS A 118 -11.80 -11.78 8.12
N ASP A 119 -13.04 -11.64 7.69
CA ASP A 119 -13.38 -11.22 6.33
C ASP A 119 -13.08 -9.71 6.17
N ASP A 120 -12.48 -9.29 5.06
CA ASP A 120 -12.23 -7.85 4.76
C ASP A 120 -11.45 -7.08 5.88
N ALA A 121 -10.62 -7.77 6.68
CA ALA A 121 -9.86 -7.12 7.77
C ALA A 121 -8.81 -6.13 7.23
N GLY A 122 -8.23 -6.45 6.07
CA GLY A 122 -7.36 -5.57 5.32
C GLY A 122 -5.89 -5.57 5.76
N ILE A 123 -5.02 -5.19 4.84
CA ILE A 123 -3.56 -5.16 5.02
C ILE A 123 -2.92 -3.99 4.26
N THR A 124 -1.81 -3.48 4.79
CA THR A 124 -0.96 -2.49 4.12
C THR A 124 0.46 -3.02 3.95
N HIS A 125 0.92 -3.17 2.70
CA HIS A 125 2.28 -3.58 2.36
C HIS A 125 3.19 -2.37 2.20
N LEU A 126 4.42 -2.46 2.66
CA LEU A 126 5.48 -1.50 2.36
C LEU A 126 6.46 -2.09 1.36
N PHE A 127 7.04 -1.26 0.50
CA PHE A 127 8.09 -1.61 -0.46
C PHE A 127 9.18 -0.54 -0.40
N ARG A 128 10.39 -0.92 0.01
CA ARG A 128 11.49 0.05 0.16
C ARG A 128 12.05 0.49 -1.19
N GLY A 129 12.32 1.77 -1.38
CA GLY A 129 13.11 2.28 -2.48
C GLY A 129 14.57 1.83 -2.43
N THR A 130 15.13 1.41 -3.56
CA THR A 130 16.54 0.98 -3.66
C THR A 130 17.17 1.53 -4.92
N ALA A 131 18.50 1.47 -5.09
CA ALA A 131 19.16 1.93 -6.32
C ALA A 131 18.68 1.25 -7.62
N THR A 132 17.85 0.20 -7.53
CA THR A 132 17.24 -0.50 -8.67
C THR A 132 15.71 -0.34 -8.76
N GLY A 133 15.11 0.47 -7.90
CA GLY A 133 13.65 0.62 -7.74
C GLY A 133 13.14 -0.02 -6.44
N LEU A 134 11.83 -0.23 -6.36
CA LEU A 134 11.19 -0.85 -5.19
C LEU A 134 11.71 -2.28 -4.94
N SER A 135 12.05 -2.57 -3.67
CA SER A 135 12.36 -3.91 -3.18
C SER A 135 11.10 -4.63 -2.75
N THR A 136 11.21 -5.95 -2.64
CA THR A 136 10.24 -6.80 -1.94
C THR A 136 10.89 -7.58 -0.80
N LEU A 137 12.18 -7.32 -0.53
CA LEU A 137 12.99 -8.15 0.36
C LEU A 137 12.98 -7.61 1.78
N GLY A 138 12.27 -8.32 2.66
CA GLY A 138 12.23 -7.99 4.08
C GLY A 138 11.44 -6.72 4.38
N ASP A 139 10.52 -6.36 3.48
CA ASP A 139 9.61 -5.25 3.69
C ASP A 139 8.40 -5.72 4.52
N PRO A 140 7.95 -4.92 5.50
CA PRO A 140 6.85 -5.29 6.38
C PRO A 140 5.49 -5.17 5.68
N ALA A 141 4.54 -5.99 6.12
CA ALA A 141 3.12 -5.75 5.93
C ALA A 141 2.48 -5.51 7.30
N TYR A 142 1.54 -4.59 7.36
CA TYR A 142 0.87 -4.17 8.58
C TYR A 142 -0.62 -4.49 8.52
N THR A 143 -1.07 -5.15 9.57
CA THR A 143 -2.47 -5.39 9.95
C THR A 143 -2.70 -4.82 11.34
N GLN A 144 -3.94 -4.75 11.80
CA GLN A 144 -4.26 -4.25 13.15
C GLN A 144 -3.81 -5.19 14.29
N ASP A 145 -3.44 -6.45 14.00
CA ASP A 145 -2.80 -7.37 14.97
C ASP A 145 -1.26 -7.42 14.83
N SER A 146 -0.67 -6.58 13.97
CA SER A 146 0.79 -6.53 13.81
C SER A 146 1.47 -6.01 15.09
N PRO A 147 2.63 -6.56 15.50
CA PRO A 147 3.30 -6.13 16.73
C PRO A 147 3.58 -4.62 16.79
N GLY A 148 2.95 -3.95 17.75
CA GLY A 148 3.07 -2.51 17.98
C GLY A 148 1.95 -1.68 17.35
N VAL A 149 1.21 -2.21 16.38
CA VAL A 149 0.01 -1.56 15.86
C VAL A 149 -1.09 -1.72 16.91
N GLU A 150 -1.74 -0.62 17.28
CA GLU A 150 -2.87 -0.64 18.20
C GLU A 150 -4.15 -0.98 17.42
N GLY A 151 -4.94 -1.90 17.99
CA GLY A 151 -6.13 -2.47 17.35
C GLY A 151 -6.19 -3.99 17.52
N SER A 152 -7.17 -4.60 16.89
CA SER A 152 -7.25 -6.04 16.65
C SER A 152 -7.87 -6.27 15.27
N LEU A 153 -7.75 -7.49 14.74
CA LEU A 153 -8.51 -7.86 13.54
C LEU A 153 -9.98 -8.03 13.89
N GLU A 154 -10.84 -7.34 13.15
CA GLU A 154 -12.27 -7.57 13.13
C GLU A 154 -12.75 -7.68 11.67
N ASP A 155 -13.94 -8.26 11.48
CA ASP A 155 -14.52 -8.39 10.14
C ASP A 155 -14.89 -6.99 9.64
N ASP A 156 -14.66 -6.72 8.35
CA ASP A 156 -15.02 -5.46 7.67
C ASP A 156 -14.26 -4.18 8.12
N ASP A 157 -13.21 -4.26 8.94
CA ASP A 157 -12.39 -3.09 9.38
C ASP A 157 -11.73 -2.35 8.21
N ARG A 158 -11.31 -3.12 7.21
CA ARG A 158 -10.70 -2.67 5.96
C ARG A 158 -9.47 -1.80 6.19
N SER A 159 -8.55 -2.26 7.03
CA SER A 159 -7.28 -1.56 7.21
C SER A 159 -6.53 -1.39 5.88
N GLY A 160 -5.98 -0.19 5.63
CA GLY A 160 -5.36 0.14 4.34
C GLY A 160 -6.32 0.70 3.30
N TYR A 161 -7.58 0.98 3.66
CA TYR A 161 -8.56 1.58 2.75
C TYR A 161 -8.16 2.98 2.28
N ALA A 162 -7.48 3.74 3.13
CA ALA A 162 -6.91 5.04 2.81
C ALA A 162 -5.50 5.16 3.40
N LEU A 163 -4.57 5.72 2.62
CA LEU A 163 -3.19 5.91 3.04
C LEU A 163 -2.78 7.38 2.88
N ALA A 164 -1.98 7.89 3.81
CA ALA A 164 -1.29 9.16 3.68
C ALA A 164 0.12 9.07 4.24
N ALA A 165 1.06 9.78 3.62
CA ALA A 165 2.44 9.84 4.08
C ALA A 165 2.90 11.29 4.30
N GLY A 166 3.73 11.49 5.32
CA GLY A 166 4.34 12.79 5.63
C GLY A 166 5.13 12.74 6.93
N ASP A 167 6.09 13.64 7.11
CA ASP A 167 6.83 13.79 8.37
C ASP A 167 5.91 14.49 9.40
N PHE A 168 5.16 13.69 10.16
CA PHE A 168 4.15 14.17 11.09
C PHE A 168 4.74 14.53 12.46
N ASP A 169 5.88 13.93 12.86
CA ASP A 169 6.59 14.27 14.11
C ASP A 169 7.77 15.25 13.93
N GLY A 170 8.17 15.55 12.70
CA GLY A 170 9.24 16.49 12.37
C GLY A 170 10.64 15.91 12.56
N ASP A 171 10.80 14.59 12.54
CA ASP A 171 12.10 13.93 12.73
C ASP A 171 12.95 13.81 11.45
N GLY A 172 12.39 14.23 10.32
CA GLY A 172 13.03 14.22 9.01
C GLY A 172 12.85 12.92 8.22
N LYS A 173 12.07 11.95 8.71
CA LYS A 173 11.58 10.79 7.95
C LYS A 173 10.09 10.92 7.72
N ALA A 174 9.60 10.34 6.63
CA ALA A 174 8.16 10.25 6.44
C ALA A 174 7.56 9.27 7.46
N ASP A 175 6.32 9.53 7.84
CA ASP A 175 5.44 8.65 8.63
C ASP A 175 4.26 8.21 7.77
N LEU A 176 3.63 7.09 8.13
CA LEU A 176 2.52 6.50 7.41
C LEU A 176 1.24 6.54 8.26
N ALA A 177 0.19 7.18 7.76
CA ALA A 177 -1.16 7.08 8.30
C ALA A 177 -1.98 6.05 7.51
N ILE A 178 -2.61 5.11 8.21
CA ILE A 178 -3.39 4.01 7.67
C ILE A 178 -4.83 4.12 8.19
N GLY A 179 -5.80 4.27 7.29
CA GLY A 179 -7.21 4.32 7.64
C GLY A 179 -7.87 2.93 7.58
N ALA A 180 -8.64 2.62 8.62
CA ALA A 180 -9.54 1.47 8.74
C ALA A 180 -10.95 2.01 9.02
N PRO A 181 -11.71 2.38 7.98
CA PRO A 181 -13.00 3.06 8.15
C PRO A 181 -14.09 2.14 8.73
N GLY A 182 -13.88 0.83 8.73
CA GLY A 182 -14.82 -0.14 9.27
C GLY A 182 -14.68 -0.42 10.76
N GLU A 183 -13.60 0.03 11.40
CA GLU A 183 -13.30 -0.30 12.80
C GLU A 183 -14.45 -0.01 13.78
N ASP A 184 -14.71 -0.95 14.67
CA ASP A 184 -15.66 -0.83 15.78
C ASP A 184 -14.95 -0.53 17.11
N ILE A 185 -15.09 0.70 17.62
CA ILE A 185 -14.26 1.16 18.75
C ILE A 185 -14.97 0.99 20.09
N SER A 186 -16.27 0.66 20.05
CA SER A 186 -17.10 0.53 21.24
C SER A 186 -17.83 -0.81 21.35
N ARG A 187 -17.68 -1.48 22.51
CA ARG A 187 -18.61 -2.52 22.96
C ARG A 187 -19.96 -1.87 23.33
N GLY A 188 -20.74 -1.50 22.33
CA GLY A 188 -21.96 -0.71 22.54
C GLY A 188 -22.94 -0.65 21.38
N GLY A 189 -22.53 -0.93 20.15
CA GLY A 189 -23.39 -0.99 18.96
C GLY A 189 -23.39 0.26 18.09
N ASP A 190 -22.30 1.03 18.10
CA ASP A 190 -21.96 1.92 16.99
C ASP A 190 -20.97 1.14 16.13
N ASP A 191 -21.45 0.67 14.97
CA ASP A 191 -20.65 -0.08 14.00
C ASP A 191 -19.98 0.92 13.03
N ASN A 192 -18.74 0.66 12.59
CA ASN A 192 -17.91 1.46 11.68
C ASN A 192 -17.58 2.87 12.21
N ASP A 193 -17.13 2.96 13.47
CA ASP A 193 -16.63 4.19 14.08
C ASP A 193 -15.41 4.74 13.32
N GLY A 194 -14.61 3.85 12.74
CA GLY A 194 -13.49 4.19 11.89
C GLY A 194 -12.26 4.65 12.68
N HIS A 195 -11.10 4.26 12.16
CA HIS A 195 -9.83 4.29 12.86
C HIS A 195 -8.69 4.75 11.94
N VAL A 196 -7.70 5.42 12.52
CA VAL A 196 -6.44 5.75 11.84
C VAL A 196 -5.26 5.40 12.74
N ASN A 197 -4.42 4.46 12.29
CA ASN A 197 -3.09 4.21 12.84
C ASN A 197 -2.08 5.17 12.20
N VAL A 198 -1.14 5.70 12.99
CA VAL A 198 -0.02 6.51 12.48
C VAL A 198 1.28 5.84 12.90
N LEU A 199 1.93 5.18 11.95
CA LEU A 199 3.17 4.46 12.12
C LEU A 199 4.34 5.36 11.72
N TYR A 200 5.31 5.54 12.61
CA TYR A 200 6.39 6.50 12.43
C TYR A 200 7.57 5.93 11.65
N GLY A 201 8.19 6.76 10.82
CA GLY A 201 9.44 6.41 10.13
C GLY A 201 10.60 6.20 11.10
N SER A 202 11.58 5.39 10.69
CA SER A 202 12.83 5.16 11.44
C SER A 202 13.92 4.68 10.49
N SER A 203 15.20 4.69 10.89
CA SER A 203 16.28 4.15 10.04
C SER A 203 16.16 2.65 9.72
N ALA A 204 15.21 1.93 10.31
CA ALA A 204 14.88 0.55 9.98
C ALA A 204 13.66 0.42 9.04
N GLY A 205 13.04 1.53 8.64
CA GLY A 205 11.72 1.61 8.02
C GLY A 205 10.65 2.08 9.00
N VAL A 206 9.38 1.90 8.62
CA VAL A 206 8.22 2.20 9.46
C VAL A 206 8.27 1.33 10.73
N VAL A 207 8.09 1.94 11.89
CA VAL A 207 8.01 1.24 13.19
C VAL A 207 6.65 1.48 13.83
N ALA A 208 6.04 0.40 14.32
CA ALA A 208 4.74 0.45 14.95
C ALA A 208 4.82 0.67 16.48
N ASP A 209 5.99 0.56 17.11
CA ASP A 209 6.13 0.70 18.57
C ASP A 209 5.84 2.11 19.14
N ARG A 210 5.62 3.09 18.26
CA ARG A 210 5.18 4.46 18.57
C ARG A 210 3.83 4.82 17.94
N ASP A 211 3.03 3.83 17.55
CA ASP A 211 1.74 4.04 16.90
C ASP A 211 0.88 5.07 17.66
N GLN A 212 0.21 5.94 16.90
CA GLN A 212 -0.79 6.88 17.41
C GLN A 212 -2.13 6.61 16.75
N VAL A 213 -3.11 6.32 17.58
CA VAL A 213 -4.48 6.02 17.17
C VAL A 213 -5.38 7.24 17.28
N TRP A 214 -6.17 7.46 16.22
CA TRP A 214 -7.22 8.48 16.19
C TRP A 214 -8.56 7.87 15.79
N HIS A 215 -9.60 8.25 16.52
CA HIS A 215 -10.97 7.82 16.26
C HIS A 215 -12.01 8.83 16.72
N GLN A 216 -13.26 8.69 16.26
CA GLN A 216 -14.36 9.60 16.60
C GLN A 216 -15.17 9.19 17.85
N ALA A 217 -14.87 8.05 18.48
CA ALA A 217 -15.50 7.66 19.75
C ALA A 217 -15.01 8.54 20.93
N TRP A 218 -15.95 9.03 21.74
CA TRP A 218 -15.75 10.02 22.83
C TRP A 218 -15.15 9.47 24.12
#